data_AF-A0A4Z0LCM7-F1
#
_entry.id   AF-A0A4Z0LCM7-F1
#
_cell.length_a   1.000
_cell.length_b   1.000
_cell.length_c   1.000
_cell.angle_alpha   90.00
_cell.angle_beta   90.00
_cell.angle_gamma   90.00
#
_symmetry.space_group_name_H-M   'P 1'
#
loop_
_entity.id
_entity.type
_entity.pdbx_description
1 polymer ?
#
loop_
_entity_poly.entity_id
_entity_poly.type
_entity_poly.pdbx_seq_one_letter_code
_entity_poly.pdbx_strand_id
1 'polypeptide(L)'
;MYKELKKFKTGNSFAFTVNDSLEEVCNAPESGSGVFLVYDATNEEKELIMVGSTGTIQNDGTLKTKSGGLYDKIVNGHQFAKTGRKYSWPAQMKKENINALEVVWYDTFNAKNKVIPTFVEGQVLQNFLDENERLPRWNVAF
;
A
#
# COMPACT_ATOMS: atom_id res chain seq x y z
N MET A 1 -10.73 -2.55 9.52
CA MET A 1 -9.48 -3.31 9.29
C MET A 1 -9.83 -4.72 8.84
N TYR A 2 -9.36 -5.14 7.66
CA TYR A 2 -9.67 -6.44 7.06
C TYR A 2 -9.14 -7.62 7.88
N LYS A 3 -9.89 -8.73 7.91
CA LYS A 3 -9.63 -9.89 8.81
C LYS A 3 -8.32 -10.59 8.45
N GLU A 4 -8.01 -10.70 7.17
CA GLU A 4 -6.80 -11.30 6.61
C GLU A 4 -5.52 -10.57 7.01
N LEU A 5 -5.59 -9.28 7.37
CA LEU A 5 -4.44 -8.50 7.81
C LEU A 5 -4.10 -8.74 9.29
N LYS A 6 -5.08 -9.14 10.10
CA LYS A 6 -4.91 -9.33 11.56
C LYS A 6 -3.88 -10.39 11.95
N LYS A 7 -3.55 -11.31 11.03
CA LYS A 7 -2.54 -12.35 11.24
C LYS A 7 -1.09 -11.83 11.13
N PHE A 8 -0.88 -10.71 10.44
CA PHE A 8 0.44 -10.15 10.26
C PHE A 8 0.82 -9.28 11.46
N LYS A 9 1.84 -9.74 12.20
CA LYS A 9 2.37 -9.02 13.38
C LYS A 9 3.46 -8.01 13.02
N THR A 10 4.02 -8.13 11.82
CA THR A 10 5.05 -7.21 11.31
C THR A 10 4.37 -6.22 10.38
N GLY A 11 4.16 -5.00 10.86
CA GLY A 11 3.52 -3.92 10.13
C GLY A 11 3.56 -2.63 10.94
N ASN A 12 3.34 -1.52 10.27
CA ASN A 12 3.23 -0.20 10.90
C ASN A 12 2.34 0.70 10.05
N SER A 13 2.07 1.90 10.53
CA SER A 13 1.41 2.95 9.76
C SER A 13 2.13 4.29 9.89
N PHE A 14 1.87 5.19 8.96
CA PHE A 14 2.27 6.59 9.04
C PHE A 14 1.18 7.49 8.43
N ALA A 15 1.11 8.72 8.92
CA ALA A 15 0.29 9.77 8.34
C ALA A 15 1.11 10.54 7.30
N PHE A 16 0.45 11.04 6.25
CA PHE A 16 1.06 11.81 5.19
C PHE A 16 0.13 12.91 4.71
N THR A 17 0.63 14.14 4.67
CA THR A 17 -0.09 15.33 4.20
C THR A 17 0.59 15.92 2.96
N VAL A 18 -0.09 16.85 2.28
CA VAL A 18 0.46 17.51 1.08
C VAL A 18 1.70 18.37 1.35
N ASN A 19 2.04 18.64 2.61
CA ASN A 19 3.20 19.42 3.03
C ASN A 19 4.37 18.55 3.47
N ASP A 20 4.15 17.25 3.63
CA ASP A 20 5.20 16.31 4.07
C ASP A 20 6.05 15.84 2.89
N SER A 21 7.28 15.42 3.20
CA SER A 21 8.09 14.62 2.28
C SER A 21 7.75 13.14 2.48
N LEU A 22 7.21 12.48 1.45
CA LEU A 22 6.89 11.05 1.52
C LEU A 22 8.14 10.21 1.81
N GLU A 23 9.31 10.67 1.35
CA GLU A 23 10.61 10.04 1.62
C GLU A 23 10.97 10.09 3.11
N GLU A 24 10.58 11.14 3.83
CA GLU A 24 10.94 11.33 5.23
C GLU A 24 9.94 10.66 6.19
N VAL A 25 8.65 10.68 5.87
CA VAL A 25 7.61 10.13 6.75
C VAL A 25 7.38 8.63 6.56
N CYS A 26 7.77 8.07 5.41
CA CYS A 26 7.60 6.65 5.14
C CYS A 26 8.47 5.81 6.08
N ASN A 27 7.82 5.07 6.98
CA ASN A 27 8.48 4.19 7.94
C ASN A 27 8.50 2.70 7.51
N ALA A 28 8.17 2.42 6.25
CA ALA A 28 8.21 1.07 5.70
C ALA A 28 9.66 0.60 5.48
N PRO A 29 9.94 -0.70 5.61
CA PRO A 29 11.29 -1.23 5.42
C PRO A 29 11.72 -1.25 3.95
N GLU A 30 13.00 -0.95 3.70
CA GLU A 30 13.63 -1.04 2.37
C GLU A 30 13.82 -2.47 1.85
N SER A 31 13.80 -3.46 2.75
CA SER A 31 13.95 -4.89 2.39
C SER A 31 12.66 -5.70 2.51
N GLY A 32 11.59 -5.11 3.06
CA GLY A 32 10.34 -5.83 3.31
C GLY A 32 9.56 -6.14 2.04
N SER A 33 8.80 -7.23 2.07
CA SER A 33 7.87 -7.61 1.00
C SER A 33 6.49 -7.88 1.57
N GLY A 34 5.48 -7.34 0.92
CA GLY A 34 4.12 -7.45 1.42
C GLY A 34 3.18 -6.45 0.80
N VAL A 35 2.19 -6.04 1.57
CA VAL A 35 1.07 -5.21 1.12
C VAL A 35 1.09 -3.88 1.87
N PHE A 36 0.64 -2.82 1.20
CA PHE A 36 0.30 -1.56 1.81
C PHE A 36 -1.08 -1.12 1.35
N LEU A 37 -1.77 -0.44 2.27
CA LEU A 37 -3.09 0.12 2.10
C LEU A 37 -2.97 1.61 2.32
N VAL A 38 -3.64 2.39 1.48
CA VAL A 38 -3.69 3.85 1.58
C VAL A 38 -5.14 4.23 1.82
N TYR A 39 -5.35 4.99 2.88
CA TYR A 39 -6.65 5.50 3.27
C TYR A 39 -6.67 7.01 3.12
N ASP A 40 -7.77 7.54 2.59
CA ASP A 40 -8.12 8.95 2.77
C ASP A 40 -8.58 9.14 4.21
N ALA A 41 -7.80 9.90 4.98
CA ALA A 41 -8.02 10.19 6.38
C ALA A 41 -8.42 11.65 6.61
N THR A 42 -9.01 12.29 5.61
CA THR A 42 -9.48 13.69 5.71
C THR A 42 -10.66 13.83 6.68
N ASN A 43 -11.52 12.81 6.74
CA ASN A 43 -12.70 12.76 7.61
C ASN A 43 -12.51 11.77 8.77
N GLU A 44 -13.45 11.76 9.72
CA GLU A 44 -13.45 10.79 10.83
C GLU A 44 -13.51 9.34 10.33
N GLU A 45 -14.33 9.08 9.30
CA GLU A 45 -14.38 7.79 8.63
C GLU A 45 -13.34 7.74 7.49
N LYS A 46 -12.38 6.84 7.65
CA LYS A 46 -11.31 6.63 6.68
C LYS A 46 -11.79 5.79 5.50
N GLU A 47 -11.62 6.27 4.27
CA GLU A 47 -11.95 5.50 3.06
C GLU A 47 -10.70 4.79 2.52
N LEU A 48 -10.78 3.51 2.17
CA LEU A 48 -9.71 2.82 1.46
C LEU A 48 -9.66 3.32 0.00
N ILE A 49 -8.56 3.95 -0.38
CA ILE A 49 -8.40 4.52 -1.73
C ILE A 49 -7.41 3.74 -2.58
N MET A 50 -6.47 3.03 -1.96
CA MET A 50 -5.50 2.21 -2.67
C MET A 50 -5.10 0.96 -1.88
N VAL A 51 -4.85 -0.12 -2.60
CA VAL A 51 -4.04 -1.26 -2.14
C VAL A 51 -2.91 -1.48 -3.14
N GLY A 52 -1.72 -1.81 -2.63
CA GLY A 52 -0.60 -2.21 -3.47
C GLY A 52 0.27 -3.25 -2.77
N SER A 53 1.01 -4.04 -3.54
CA SER A 53 1.99 -4.98 -2.99
C SER A 53 3.37 -4.91 -3.65
N THR A 54 4.34 -5.57 -3.02
CA THR A 54 5.69 -5.80 -3.55
C THR A 54 6.23 -7.15 -3.08
N GLY A 55 7.09 -7.74 -3.89
CA GLY A 55 7.61 -9.10 -3.71
C GLY A 55 6.88 -10.11 -4.60
N THR A 56 7.66 -10.97 -5.26
CA THR A 56 7.14 -11.99 -6.18
C THR A 56 7.66 -13.36 -5.78
N ILE A 57 6.76 -14.29 -5.49
CA ILE A 57 7.14 -15.66 -5.16
C ILE A 57 7.47 -16.40 -6.47
N GLN A 58 8.66 -16.98 -6.54
CA GLN A 58 9.12 -17.79 -7.66
C GLN A 58 8.55 -19.21 -7.55
N ASN A 59 8.66 -20.01 -8.62
CA ASN A 59 8.15 -21.38 -8.65
C ASN A 59 8.84 -22.32 -7.64
N ASP A 60 10.06 -22.00 -7.21
CA ASP A 60 10.81 -22.70 -6.16
C ASP A 60 10.42 -22.24 -4.73
N GLY A 61 9.45 -21.33 -4.61
CA GLY A 61 8.98 -20.78 -3.34
C GLY A 61 9.86 -19.67 -2.76
N THR A 62 10.93 -19.27 -3.45
CA THR A 62 11.78 -18.14 -3.02
C THR A 62 11.11 -16.79 -3.32
N LEU A 63 11.44 -15.80 -2.50
CA LEU A 63 10.97 -14.43 -2.69
C LEU A 63 11.96 -13.68 -3.59
N LYS A 64 11.47 -13.21 -4.73
CA LYS A 64 12.16 -12.21 -5.54
C LYS A 64 11.70 -10.82 -5.14
N THR A 65 12.57 -10.09 -4.46
CA THR A 65 12.34 -8.69 -4.09
C THR A 65 12.81 -7.79 -5.23
N LYS A 66 12.00 -6.80 -5.61
CA LYS A 66 12.49 -5.69 -6.44
C LYS A 66 13.33 -4.76 -5.54
N SER A 67 14.33 -4.10 -6.10
CA SER A 67 15.19 -3.16 -5.35
C SER A 67 14.34 -2.23 -4.46
N GLY A 68 14.66 -2.16 -3.17
CA GLY A 68 14.06 -1.22 -2.22
C GLY A 68 12.70 -1.58 -1.59
N GLY A 69 12.16 -2.77 -1.88
CA GLY A 69 11.10 -3.38 -1.06
C GLY A 69 9.81 -2.56 -0.92
N LEU A 70 9.22 -2.54 0.28
CA LEU A 70 7.99 -1.79 0.59
C LEU A 70 8.22 -0.29 0.52
N TYR A 71 9.34 0.21 1.08
CA TYR A 71 9.69 1.63 1.02
C TYR A 71 9.71 2.14 -0.43
N ASP A 72 10.52 1.53 -1.29
CA ASP A 72 10.66 1.97 -2.68
C ASP A 72 9.34 1.85 -3.44
N LYS A 73 8.60 0.76 -3.21
CA LYS A 73 7.29 0.59 -3.84
C LYS A 73 6.32 1.71 -3.44
N ILE A 74 6.29 2.12 -2.16
CA ILE A 74 5.42 3.19 -1.65
C ILE A 74 5.88 4.55 -2.17
N VAL A 75 7.17 4.86 -2.08
CA VAL A 75 7.74 6.19 -2.32
C VAL A 75 7.99 6.45 -3.81
N ASN A 76 8.67 5.52 -4.48
CA ASN A 76 9.16 5.67 -5.85
C ASN A 76 8.28 4.96 -6.88
N GLY A 77 7.36 4.09 -6.44
CA GLY A 77 6.39 3.45 -7.35
C GLY A 77 5.63 4.47 -8.19
N HIS A 78 5.39 4.16 -9.46
CA HIS A 78 4.65 5.06 -10.35
C HIS A 78 3.14 4.93 -10.17
N GLN A 79 2.42 6.06 -10.23
CA GLN A 79 0.95 6.12 -10.22
C GLN A 79 0.45 7.45 -10.79
N PHE A 80 -0.69 7.43 -11.50
CA PHE A 80 -1.34 8.54 -12.22
C PHE A 80 -0.54 9.15 -13.39
N ALA A 81 0.78 9.21 -13.26
CA ALA A 81 1.73 9.65 -14.26
C ALA A 81 2.97 8.74 -14.25
N LYS A 82 3.92 9.00 -15.14
CA LYS A 82 5.24 8.32 -15.18
C LYS A 82 6.21 8.90 -14.12
N THR A 83 5.69 9.24 -12.94
CA THR A 83 6.45 9.84 -11.83
C THR A 83 6.21 9.06 -10.54
N GLY A 84 7.19 9.08 -9.63
CA GLY A 84 7.07 8.45 -8.32
C GLY A 84 5.94 9.05 -7.48
N ARG A 85 5.35 8.22 -6.62
CA ARG A 85 4.26 8.60 -5.68
C ARG A 85 4.63 9.73 -4.75
N LYS A 86 5.91 9.89 -4.40
CA LYS A 86 6.41 11.07 -3.68
C LYS A 86 6.03 12.40 -4.33
N TYR A 87 5.81 12.42 -5.65
CA TYR A 87 5.29 13.58 -6.38
C TYR A 87 3.83 13.43 -6.77
N SER A 88 3.41 12.24 -7.21
CA SER A 88 2.06 12.07 -7.74
C SER A 88 0.96 11.99 -6.68
N TRP A 89 1.25 11.49 -5.46
CA TRP A 89 0.28 11.51 -4.37
C TRP A 89 -0.07 12.93 -3.92
N PRO A 90 0.88 13.83 -3.58
CA PRO A 90 0.55 15.22 -3.26
C PRO A 90 -0.22 15.93 -4.37
N ALA A 91 0.14 15.68 -5.64
CA ALA A 91 -0.54 16.27 -6.78
C ALA A 91 -1.98 15.76 -6.90
N GLN A 92 -2.22 14.47 -6.68
CA GLN A 92 -3.56 13.89 -6.72
C GLN A 92 -4.41 14.29 -5.51
N MET A 93 -3.82 14.30 -4.31
CA MET A 93 -4.47 14.78 -3.08
C MET A 93 -5.02 16.20 -3.26
N LYS A 94 -4.24 17.12 -3.84
CA LYS A 94 -4.68 18.50 -4.14
C LYS A 94 -5.86 18.55 -5.13
N LYS A 95 -5.91 17.65 -6.10
CA LYS A 95 -7.02 17.59 -7.08
C LYS A 95 -8.31 17.06 -6.48
N GLU A 96 -8.20 16.10 -5.57
CA GLU A 96 -9.33 15.43 -4.92
C GLU A 96 -9.72 16.05 -3.58
N ASN A 97 -9.04 17.13 -3.14
CA ASN A 97 -9.22 17.77 -1.82
C ASN A 97 -8.98 16.82 -0.64
N ILE A 98 -7.98 15.94 -0.76
CA ILE A 98 -7.53 15.06 0.32
C ILE A 98 -6.49 15.78 1.15
N ASN A 99 -6.75 15.94 2.46
CA ASN A 99 -5.86 16.66 3.36
C ASN A 99 -4.81 15.74 4.01
N ALA A 100 -5.19 14.49 4.27
CA ALA A 100 -4.34 13.51 4.93
C ALA A 100 -4.57 12.11 4.37
N LEU A 101 -3.47 11.37 4.20
CA LEU A 101 -3.47 9.94 3.98
C LEU A 101 -3.01 9.23 5.25
N GLU A 102 -3.60 8.07 5.52
CA GLU A 102 -2.97 7.06 6.38
C GLU A 102 -2.47 5.92 5.49
N VAL A 103 -1.18 5.63 5.56
CA VAL A 103 -0.57 4.50 4.87
C VAL A 103 -0.26 3.44 5.90
N VAL A 104 -0.82 2.25 5.70
CA VAL A 104 -0.62 1.08 6.56
C VAL A 104 0.06 0.01 5.75
N TRP A 105 1.13 -0.59 6.27
CA TRP A 105 1.86 -1.64 5.58
C TRP A 105 2.07 -2.87 6.46
N TYR A 106 2.17 -4.03 5.81
CA TYR A 106 2.45 -5.31 6.44
C TYR A 106 3.52 -6.04 5.66
N ASP A 107 4.48 -6.59 6.37
CA ASP A 107 5.43 -7.56 5.84
C ASP A 107 4.80 -8.95 5.90
N THR A 108 4.40 -9.45 4.72
CA THR A 108 3.60 -10.69 4.58
C THR A 108 4.47 -11.90 4.27
N PHE A 109 5.74 -11.69 3.89
CA PHE A 109 6.68 -12.74 3.55
C PHE A 109 8.02 -12.56 4.27
N ASN A 110 8.13 -13.15 5.47
CA ASN A 110 9.30 -13.16 6.33
C ASN A 110 9.51 -14.53 6.98
N ALA A 111 10.42 -14.60 7.96
CA ALA A 111 10.74 -15.86 8.65
C ALA A 111 9.53 -16.50 9.36
N LYS A 112 8.52 -15.72 9.75
CA LYS A 112 7.34 -16.19 10.50
C LYS A 112 6.11 -16.38 9.61
N ASN A 113 5.92 -15.51 8.62
CA ASN A 113 4.78 -15.53 7.71
C ASN A 113 5.26 -15.72 6.28
N LYS A 114 4.72 -16.70 5.55
CA LYS A 114 5.05 -16.93 4.14
C LYS A 114 3.79 -16.79 3.29
N VAL A 115 3.21 -15.59 3.26
CA VAL A 115 1.99 -15.31 2.49
C VAL A 115 2.35 -14.45 1.28
N ILE A 116 1.92 -14.90 0.10
CA ILE A 116 2.19 -14.25 -1.18
C ILE A 116 1.64 -12.81 -1.15
N PRO A 117 2.46 -11.76 -1.35
CA PRO A 117 2.00 -10.37 -1.27
C PRO A 117 0.82 -10.04 -2.19
N THR A 118 0.88 -10.48 -3.45
CA THR A 118 -0.18 -10.26 -4.45
C THR A 118 -1.46 -11.02 -4.14
N PHE A 119 -1.38 -12.16 -3.44
CA PHE A 119 -2.56 -12.86 -2.95
C PHE A 119 -3.27 -12.02 -1.88
N VAL A 120 -2.53 -11.44 -0.92
CA VAL A 120 -3.11 -10.57 0.12
C VAL A 120 -3.73 -9.32 -0.50
N GLU A 121 -3.04 -8.68 -1.45
CA GLU A 121 -3.59 -7.55 -2.21
C GLU A 121 -4.91 -7.91 -2.89
N GLY A 122 -4.97 -9.05 -3.59
CA GLY A 122 -6.19 -9.53 -4.22
C GLY A 122 -7.31 -9.85 -3.24
N GLN A 123 -7.00 -10.41 -2.07
CA GLN A 123 -8.02 -10.65 -1.03
C GLN A 123 -8.64 -9.35 -0.52
N VAL A 124 -7.82 -8.34 -0.23
CA VAL A 124 -8.31 -7.03 0.23
C VAL A 124 -9.15 -6.37 -0.86
N LEU A 125 -8.68 -6.40 -2.11
CA LEU A 125 -9.41 -5.82 -3.24
C LEU A 125 -10.72 -6.55 -3.52
N GLN A 126 -10.75 -7.88 -3.42
CA GLN A 126 -11.98 -8.66 -3.56
C GLN A 126 -12.98 -8.32 -2.45
N ASN A 127 -12.53 -8.24 -1.19
CA ASN A 127 -13.40 -7.86 -0.07
C ASN A 127 -13.98 -6.45 -0.27
N PHE A 128 -13.16 -5.48 -0.72
CA PHE A 128 -13.64 -4.14 -1.03
C PHE A 128 -14.64 -4.16 -2.20
N LEU A 129 -14.39 -4.96 -3.24
CA LEU A 129 -15.30 -5.11 -4.39
C LEU A 129 -16.64 -5.70 -3.98
N ASP A 130 -16.66 -6.73 -3.14
CA ASP A 130 -17.89 -7.37 -2.66
C ASP A 130 -18.75 -6.40 -1.83
N GLU A 131 -18.12 -5.47 -1.10
CA GLU A 131 -18.80 -4.49 -0.25
C GLU A 131 -19.25 -3.23 -1.01
N ASN A 132 -18.54 -2.84 -2.07
CA ASN A 132 -18.70 -1.52 -2.71
C ASN A 132 -19.06 -1.58 -4.20
N GLU A 133 -19.07 -2.78 -4.81
CA GLU A 133 -19.28 -3.01 -6.25
C GLU A 133 -18.30 -2.26 -7.17
N ARG A 134 -17.16 -1.85 -6.61
CA ARG A 134 -16.08 -1.14 -7.32
C ARG A 134 -14.73 -1.42 -6.66
N LEU A 135 -13.64 -1.09 -7.33
CA LEU A 135 -12.31 -1.04 -6.71
C LEU A 135 -12.08 0.28 -5.95
N PRO A 136 -11.08 0.34 -5.05
CA PRO A 136 -10.61 1.60 -4.48
C PRO A 136 -10.26 2.59 -5.59
N ARG A 137 -10.61 3.86 -5.43
CA ARG A 137 -10.58 4.84 -6.53
C ARG A 137 -9.20 5.08 -7.16
N TRP A 138 -8.11 4.73 -6.47
CA TRP A 138 -6.74 4.81 -7.00
C TRP A 138 -6.22 3.49 -7.57
N ASN A 139 -6.99 2.39 -7.51
CA ASN A 139 -6.76 1.13 -8.20
C ASN A 139 -7.65 1.04 -9.46
N VAL A 140 -7.11 1.44 -10.61
CA VAL A 140 -7.87 1.47 -11.89
C VAL A 140 -8.16 0.05 -12.43
N ALA A 141 -7.29 -0.91 -12.13
CA ALA A 141 -7.41 -2.32 -12.48
C ALA A 141 -6.56 -3.16 -11.50
N PHE A 142 -6.78 -4.47 -11.47
CA PHE A 142 -6.01 -5.45 -10.70
C PHE A 142 -5.65 -6.66 -11.57
#